data_AF-A0A960FH41-F1
#
_entry.id   AF-A0A960FH41-F1
#
_cell.length_a   1.000
_cell.length_b   1.000
_cell.length_c   1.000
_cell.angle_alpha   90.00
_cell.angle_beta   90.00
_cell.angle_gamma   90.00
#
_symmetry.space_group_name_H-M   'P 1'
#
loop_
_entity.id
_entity.type
_entity.pdbx_description
1 polymer ?
#
loop_
_entity_poly.entity_id
_entity_poly.type
_entity_poly.pdbx_seq_one_letter_code
_entity_poly.pdbx_strand_id
1 'polypeptide(L)'
;MTDTIDARDRLVYTYDELMRDHEYARPHVVAGHRMHGGFLADGTYQPPRALVREAALDAWTTALRARGGDVLDADASLLGGVRLPTVEQSRVLLRHGLGETFWNGLTITGKIEARGRLLAEIEFPDLQPHIVDDITEMAIGHLSKGLLYAHGIDEGGQPELGIGGHDVMWFVARDLAFGAGAYPDVDPPDNIARPEAGMRFLPEVPAAVEGLLSLLANLLIIEFRAELGFAATQAVLRTPDLFVDRRAEAEEAAEIVGRIRADEEIHVRSLRVYLGELAQVRFRTIDGGSIAGADLISRFWDGLVRWATVEQPRLAAEQQRTLIEERIARHPDAGRIRAAFDAAA
;
A
#
# COMPACT_ATOMS: atom_id res chain seq x y z
N MET A 1 -26.90 -12.59 31.07
CA MET A 1 -27.11 -13.15 29.72
C MET A 1 -26.27 -12.29 28.80
N THR A 2 -25.04 -12.73 28.55
CA THR A 2 -24.13 -12.13 27.58
C THR A 2 -24.50 -12.70 26.23
N ASP A 3 -25.16 -11.89 25.39
CA ASP A 3 -25.34 -12.19 23.97
C ASP A 3 -23.95 -12.26 23.34
N THR A 4 -23.44 -13.48 23.25
CA THR A 4 -22.31 -13.82 22.40
C THR A 4 -22.97 -14.34 21.14
N ILE A 5 -23.52 -13.43 20.32
CA ILE A 5 -23.66 -13.74 18.90
C ILE A 5 -22.22 -13.98 18.46
N ASP A 6 -21.91 -15.20 18.04
CA ASP A 6 -20.59 -15.54 17.53
C ASP A 6 -20.26 -14.52 16.44
N ALA A 7 -19.26 -13.67 16.68
CA ALA A 7 -18.90 -12.58 15.77
C ALA A 7 -18.55 -13.08 14.36
N ARG A 8 -18.37 -14.39 14.19
CA ARG A 8 -18.06 -15.09 12.95
C ARG A 8 -19.20 -15.16 11.93
N ASP A 9 -20.45 -14.96 12.35
CA ASP A 9 -21.62 -15.05 11.44
C ASP A 9 -22.09 -13.68 10.92
N ARG A 10 -21.49 -12.58 11.40
CA ARG A 10 -21.92 -11.23 11.03
C ARG A 10 -21.26 -10.76 9.73
N LEU A 11 -22.09 -10.37 8.75
CA LEU A 11 -21.62 -9.94 7.43
C LEU A 11 -22.03 -8.52 7.01
N VAL A 12 -22.85 -7.84 7.83
CA VAL A 12 -23.32 -6.47 7.56
C VAL A 12 -22.81 -5.52 8.64
N TYR A 13 -22.13 -4.46 8.19
CA TYR A 13 -21.46 -3.48 9.05
C TYR A 13 -21.85 -2.06 8.65
N THR A 14 -22.02 -1.18 9.64
CA THR A 14 -22.20 0.25 9.40
C THR A 14 -20.85 0.94 9.21
N TYR A 15 -20.90 2.16 8.69
CA TYR A 15 -19.73 3.03 8.63
C TYR A 15 -19.06 3.19 10.00
N ASP A 16 -19.82 3.58 11.03
CA ASP A 16 -19.28 3.82 12.36
C ASP A 16 -18.59 2.59 12.94
N GLU A 17 -19.06 1.38 12.62
CA GLU A 17 -18.44 0.14 13.06
C GLU A 17 -17.12 -0.14 12.35
N LEU A 18 -17.05 0.02 11.03
CA LEU A 18 -15.83 -0.18 10.24
C LEU A 18 -14.75 0.86 10.57
N MET A 19 -15.15 2.00 11.13
CA MET A 19 -14.23 3.09 11.50
C MET A 19 -13.75 3.02 12.96
N ARG A 20 -14.02 1.93 13.69
CA ARG A 20 -13.64 1.82 15.12
C ARG A 20 -12.17 1.48 15.30
N ASP A 21 -11.47 2.34 16.03
CA ASP A 21 -10.17 2.05 16.61
C ASP A 21 -10.25 1.13 17.84
N HIS A 22 -9.14 0.47 18.16
CA HIS A 22 -8.97 -0.12 19.49
C HIS A 22 -8.90 0.98 20.56
N GLU A 23 -9.19 0.62 21.81
CA GLU A 23 -8.93 1.51 22.93
C GLU A 23 -7.42 1.59 23.19
N TYR A 24 -6.78 2.58 22.57
CA TYR A 24 -5.34 2.80 22.75
C TYR A 24 -5.04 3.34 24.14
N ALA A 25 -4.16 2.65 24.88
CA ALA A 25 -3.60 3.16 26.12
C ALA A 25 -2.67 4.36 25.87
N ARG A 26 -2.03 4.42 24.68
CA ARG A 26 -1.18 5.53 24.25
C ARG A 26 -1.32 5.76 22.75
N PRO A 27 -1.46 7.02 22.28
CA PRO A 27 -1.49 7.31 20.85
C PRO A 27 -0.10 7.10 20.21
N HIS A 28 -0.08 6.89 18.90
CA HIS A 28 1.15 6.90 18.12
C HIS A 28 1.65 8.34 17.94
N VAL A 29 2.64 8.73 18.76
CA VAL A 29 3.27 10.05 18.69
C VAL A 29 4.77 9.90 18.69
N VAL A 30 5.43 10.41 17.64
CA VAL A 30 6.89 10.39 17.50
C VAL A 30 7.36 11.74 17.01
N ALA A 31 8.44 12.27 17.61
CA ALA A 31 9.01 13.58 17.27
C ALA A 31 7.96 14.72 17.23
N GLY A 32 6.97 14.68 18.13
CA GLY A 32 5.89 15.68 18.21
C GLY A 32 4.76 15.51 17.18
N HIS A 33 4.85 14.54 16.28
CA HIS A 33 3.83 14.26 15.28
C HIS A 33 2.91 13.15 15.77
N ARG A 34 1.60 13.41 15.80
CA ARG A 34 0.59 12.39 16.04
C ARG A 34 0.27 11.71 14.71
N MET A 35 0.35 10.39 14.70
CA MET A 35 0.02 9.54 13.56
C MET A 35 -1.16 8.63 13.94
N HIS A 36 -1.79 8.03 12.95
CA HIS A 36 -2.85 7.04 13.16
C HIS A 36 -2.31 5.76 13.85
N GLY A 37 -3.25 4.93 14.30
CA GLY A 37 -2.97 3.78 15.14
C GLY A 37 -2.60 4.17 16.57
N GLY A 38 -2.22 3.18 17.36
CA GLY A 38 -1.85 3.39 18.75
C GLY A 38 -1.33 2.15 19.44
N PHE A 39 -1.11 2.26 20.74
CA PHE A 39 -0.52 1.21 21.54
C PHE A 39 -1.48 0.77 22.64
N LEU A 40 -1.57 -0.54 22.84
CA LEU A 40 -2.25 -1.14 23.99
C LEU A 40 -1.40 -0.98 25.27
N ALA A 41 -1.98 -1.36 26.41
CA ALA A 41 -1.35 -1.20 27.72
C ALA A 41 -0.04 -2.00 27.88
N ASP A 42 0.13 -3.08 27.11
CA ASP A 42 1.34 -3.91 27.07
C ASP A 42 2.42 -3.34 26.13
N GLY A 43 2.13 -2.26 25.41
CA GLY A 43 3.03 -1.64 24.45
C GLY A 43 2.91 -2.20 23.02
N THR A 44 2.00 -3.14 22.77
CA THR A 44 1.74 -3.67 21.43
C THR A 44 1.09 -2.61 20.54
N TYR A 45 1.63 -2.38 19.35
CA TYR A 45 1.02 -1.51 18.35
C TYR A 45 -0.24 -2.15 17.77
N GLN A 46 -1.25 -1.34 17.49
CA GLN A 46 -2.50 -1.73 16.86
C GLN A 46 -2.78 -0.79 15.69
N PRO A 47 -3.03 -1.35 14.48
CA PRO A 47 -3.40 -0.56 13.33
C PRO A 47 -4.67 0.28 13.55
N PRO A 48 -4.77 1.43 12.86
CA PRO A 48 -5.96 2.25 12.94
C PRO A 48 -7.18 1.50 12.41
N ARG A 49 -8.33 1.74 13.04
CA ARG A 49 -9.63 1.22 12.61
C ARG A 49 -9.66 -0.32 12.46
N ALA A 50 -8.78 -1.05 13.15
CA ALA A 50 -8.66 -2.49 13.00
C ALA A 50 -9.69 -3.28 13.83
N LEU A 51 -10.24 -2.67 14.90
CA LEU A 51 -11.04 -3.35 15.92
C LEU A 51 -12.17 -4.21 15.35
N VAL A 52 -12.85 -3.70 14.32
CA VAL A 52 -13.95 -4.41 13.65
C VAL A 52 -13.54 -4.93 12.28
N ARG A 53 -12.71 -4.19 11.53
CA ARG A 53 -12.35 -4.54 10.15
C ARG A 53 -11.66 -5.90 10.07
N GLU A 54 -10.82 -6.26 11.03
CA GLU A 54 -10.17 -7.58 11.03
C GLU A 54 -11.18 -8.72 11.18
N ALA A 55 -12.08 -8.64 12.16
CA ALA A 55 -13.10 -9.68 12.34
C ALA A 55 -14.07 -9.74 11.15
N ALA A 56 -14.42 -8.59 10.57
CA ALA A 56 -15.27 -8.51 9.38
C ALA A 56 -14.63 -9.19 8.16
N LEU A 57 -13.33 -8.97 7.93
CA LEU A 57 -12.58 -9.63 6.85
C LEU A 57 -12.51 -11.15 7.02
N ASP A 58 -12.39 -11.65 8.25
CA ASP A 58 -12.44 -13.10 8.52
C ASP A 58 -13.83 -13.68 8.23
N ALA A 59 -14.89 -12.98 8.63
CA ALA A 59 -16.26 -13.39 8.38
C ALA A 59 -16.57 -13.40 6.86
N TRP A 60 -16.22 -12.34 6.13
CA TRP A 60 -16.39 -12.29 4.68
C TRP A 60 -15.54 -13.33 3.94
N THR A 61 -14.30 -13.58 4.38
CA THR A 61 -13.46 -14.64 3.81
C THR A 61 -14.09 -16.02 4.02
N THR A 62 -14.60 -16.28 5.22
CA THR A 62 -15.28 -17.54 5.54
C THR A 62 -16.55 -17.72 4.71
N ALA A 63 -17.36 -16.66 4.59
CA ALA A 63 -18.57 -16.66 3.78
C ALA A 63 -18.28 -16.84 2.27
N LEU A 64 -17.23 -16.20 1.75
CA LEU A 64 -16.76 -16.38 0.37
C LEU A 64 -16.42 -17.85 0.08
N ARG A 65 -15.67 -18.48 1.00
CA ARG A 65 -15.31 -19.91 0.89
C ARG A 65 -16.51 -20.84 1.02
N ALA A 66 -17.45 -20.53 1.91
CA ALA A 66 -18.69 -21.29 2.05
C ALA A 66 -19.55 -21.27 0.78
N ARG A 67 -19.46 -20.20 -0.02
CA ARG A 67 -20.12 -20.09 -1.35
C ARG A 67 -19.34 -20.76 -2.49
N GLY A 68 -18.19 -21.39 -2.20
CA GLY A 68 -17.35 -22.07 -3.19
C GLY A 68 -16.33 -21.18 -3.89
N GLY A 69 -16.15 -19.93 -3.43
CA GLY A 69 -15.09 -19.04 -3.89
C GLY A 69 -13.82 -19.15 -3.04
N ASP A 70 -12.83 -18.32 -3.36
CA ASP A 70 -11.68 -18.05 -2.50
C ASP A 70 -11.23 -16.60 -2.70
N VAL A 71 -10.40 -16.11 -1.79
CA VAL A 71 -9.73 -14.81 -1.98
C VAL A 71 -8.86 -14.86 -3.22
N LEU A 72 -8.57 -13.70 -3.83
CA LEU A 72 -7.68 -13.67 -4.98
C LEU A 72 -6.31 -14.29 -4.61
N ASP A 73 -5.88 -15.27 -5.40
CA ASP A 73 -4.61 -15.98 -5.22
C ASP A 73 -3.46 -15.13 -5.75
N ALA A 74 -3.06 -14.16 -4.92
CA ALA A 74 -2.04 -13.20 -5.24
C ALA A 74 -1.31 -12.79 -3.95
N ASP A 75 0.01 -12.69 -4.04
CA ASP A 75 0.85 -12.16 -2.98
C ASP A 75 2.09 -11.44 -3.56
N ALA A 76 2.88 -10.83 -2.69
CA ALA A 76 4.04 -10.04 -3.10
C ALA A 76 5.11 -10.84 -3.88
N SER A 77 5.11 -12.18 -3.81
CA SER A 77 6.00 -13.03 -4.63
C SER A 77 5.74 -12.92 -6.13
N LEU A 78 4.55 -12.44 -6.52
CA LEU A 78 4.27 -12.09 -7.91
C LEU A 78 5.22 -11.00 -8.42
N LEU A 79 5.64 -10.08 -7.54
CA LEU A 79 6.50 -8.94 -7.86
C LEU A 79 7.97 -9.31 -7.90
N GLY A 80 8.33 -10.10 -8.90
CA GLY A 80 9.71 -10.21 -9.37
C GLY A 80 10.20 -8.92 -10.05
N GLY A 81 11.48 -8.90 -10.40
CA GLY A 81 12.07 -7.85 -11.22
C GLY A 81 13.22 -7.08 -10.54
N VAL A 82 13.88 -6.24 -11.33
CA VAL A 82 15.03 -5.46 -10.87
C VAL A 82 14.56 -4.34 -9.94
N ARG A 83 15.19 -4.24 -8.78
CA ARG A 83 15.07 -3.09 -7.88
C ARG A 83 16.41 -2.40 -7.75
N LEU A 84 16.44 -1.12 -8.07
CA LEU A 84 17.65 -0.31 -8.03
C LEU A 84 17.38 0.95 -7.20
N PRO A 85 18.20 1.27 -6.19
CA PRO A 85 19.30 0.44 -5.69
C PRO A 85 18.79 -0.81 -4.94
N THR A 86 19.59 -1.88 -4.92
CA THR A 86 19.42 -2.99 -3.96
C THR A 86 19.73 -2.51 -2.53
N VAL A 87 19.46 -3.35 -1.51
CA VAL A 87 19.85 -3.04 -0.12
C VAL A 87 21.36 -2.85 0.00
N GLU A 88 22.17 -3.73 -0.58
CA GLU A 88 23.64 -3.62 -0.52
C GLU A 88 24.16 -2.39 -1.27
N GLN A 89 23.59 -2.10 -2.44
CA GLN A 89 23.88 -0.87 -3.17
C GLN A 89 23.53 0.39 -2.36
N SER A 90 22.40 0.39 -1.66
CA SER A 90 22.01 1.49 -0.77
C SER A 90 23.02 1.67 0.36
N ARG A 91 23.51 0.58 0.95
CA ARG A 91 24.57 0.61 1.96
C ARG A 91 25.87 1.18 1.41
N VAL A 92 26.27 0.81 0.18
CA VAL A 92 27.45 1.38 -0.48
C VAL A 92 27.29 2.90 -0.63
N LEU A 93 26.15 3.37 -1.15
CA LEU A 93 25.90 4.81 -1.31
C LEU A 93 25.97 5.55 0.04
N LEU A 94 25.34 5.01 1.09
CA LEU A 94 25.33 5.61 2.41
C LEU A 94 26.73 5.68 3.05
N ARG A 95 27.54 4.62 2.93
CA ARG A 95 28.93 4.60 3.44
C ARG A 95 29.82 5.66 2.79
N HIS A 96 29.49 6.07 1.57
CA HIS A 96 30.22 7.09 0.82
C HIS A 96 29.57 8.48 0.92
N GLY A 97 28.68 8.71 1.89
CA GLY A 97 28.04 10.02 2.09
C GLY A 97 27.02 10.40 1.02
N LEU A 98 26.64 9.48 0.14
CA LEU A 98 25.64 9.68 -0.92
C LEU A 98 24.22 9.36 -0.43
N GLY A 99 23.88 9.87 0.76
CA GLY A 99 22.60 9.62 1.42
C GLY A 99 21.38 10.21 0.72
N GLU A 100 21.59 11.18 -0.19
CA GLU A 100 20.53 11.85 -0.95
C GLU A 100 19.62 10.86 -1.69
N THR A 101 20.17 9.76 -2.22
CA THR A 101 19.37 8.73 -2.91
C THR A 101 18.36 8.07 -1.97
N PHE A 102 18.78 7.72 -0.75
CA PHE A 102 17.90 7.07 0.22
C PHE A 102 16.89 8.07 0.80
N TRP A 103 17.33 9.30 1.12
CA TRP A 103 16.44 10.41 1.51
C TRP A 103 15.32 10.65 0.48
N ASN A 104 15.69 10.72 -0.80
CA ASN A 104 14.74 10.93 -1.89
C ASN A 104 13.76 9.77 -2.00
N GLY A 105 14.23 8.53 -1.81
CA GLY A 105 13.35 7.35 -1.75
C GLY A 105 12.26 7.50 -0.68
N LEU A 106 12.65 7.79 0.58
CA LEU A 106 11.69 7.98 1.68
C LEU A 106 10.71 9.14 1.40
N THR A 107 11.22 10.24 0.84
CA THR A 107 10.42 11.43 0.48
C THR A 107 9.39 11.11 -0.61
N ILE A 108 9.83 10.41 -1.66
CA ILE A 108 8.97 10.03 -2.78
C ILE A 108 7.89 9.06 -2.30
N THR A 109 8.24 8.07 -1.48
CA THR A 109 7.26 7.14 -0.90
C THR A 109 6.20 7.89 -0.10
N GLY A 110 6.59 8.75 0.85
CA GLY A 110 5.62 9.53 1.62
C GLY A 110 4.68 10.39 0.75
N LYS A 111 5.20 10.99 -0.32
CA LYS A 111 4.37 11.74 -1.29
C LYS A 111 3.47 10.84 -2.14
N ILE A 112 3.84 9.59 -2.38
CA ILE A 112 3.00 8.61 -3.09
C ILE A 112 1.88 8.14 -2.16
N GLU A 113 2.16 7.80 -0.90
CA GLU A 113 1.11 7.45 0.07
C GLU A 113 0.11 8.59 0.21
N ALA A 114 0.57 9.85 0.30
CA ALA A 114 -0.33 11.01 0.37
C ALA A 114 -1.37 11.06 -0.77
N ARG A 115 -1.07 10.50 -1.96
CA ARG A 115 -2.02 10.41 -3.08
C ARG A 115 -3.13 9.40 -2.82
N GLY A 116 -2.90 8.38 -2.00
CA GLY A 116 -3.89 7.38 -1.57
C GLY A 116 -5.08 7.98 -0.84
N ARG A 117 -4.91 9.16 -0.22
CA ARG A 117 -6.01 9.94 0.37
C ARG A 117 -7.17 10.21 -0.58
N LEU A 118 -6.92 10.23 -1.88
CA LEU A 118 -7.93 10.36 -2.91
C LEU A 118 -9.08 9.33 -2.75
N LEU A 119 -8.80 8.14 -2.19
CA LEU A 119 -9.82 7.11 -1.92
C LEU A 119 -10.86 7.55 -0.86
N ALA A 120 -10.54 8.53 -0.01
CA ALA A 120 -11.45 9.13 0.94
C ALA A 120 -12.25 10.32 0.37
N GLU A 121 -11.92 10.77 -0.84
CA GLU A 121 -12.46 11.99 -1.45
C GLU A 121 -13.31 11.71 -2.70
N ILE A 122 -13.06 10.59 -3.39
CA ILE A 122 -13.81 10.18 -4.58
C ILE A 122 -15.12 9.50 -4.20
N GLU A 123 -16.17 9.82 -4.95
CA GLU A 123 -17.41 9.04 -4.95
C GLU A 123 -17.27 7.81 -5.86
N PHE A 124 -17.43 6.63 -5.28
CA PHE A 124 -17.40 5.36 -6.00
C PHE A 124 -18.81 4.93 -6.42
N PRO A 125 -18.97 4.28 -7.59
CA PRO A 125 -20.27 3.81 -8.02
C PRO A 125 -20.82 2.75 -7.07
N ASP A 126 -22.13 2.79 -6.80
CA ASP A 126 -22.83 1.66 -6.19
C ASP A 126 -22.78 0.46 -7.13
N LEU A 127 -22.23 -0.66 -6.64
CA LEU A 127 -22.05 -1.88 -7.44
C LEU A 127 -23.33 -2.71 -7.53
N GLN A 128 -24.24 -2.63 -6.56
CA GLN A 128 -25.41 -3.52 -6.50
C GLN A 128 -26.29 -3.45 -7.76
N PRO A 129 -26.58 -2.26 -8.35
CA PRO A 129 -27.34 -2.16 -9.59
C PRO A 129 -26.66 -2.82 -10.80
N HIS A 130 -25.34 -3.03 -10.73
CA HIS A 130 -24.54 -3.60 -11.81
C HIS A 130 -24.22 -5.09 -11.61
N ILE A 131 -24.62 -5.67 -10.49
CA ILE A 131 -24.41 -7.07 -10.14
C ILE A 131 -25.76 -7.80 -10.09
N VAL A 132 -25.78 -9.05 -10.54
CA VAL A 132 -26.97 -9.91 -10.52
C VAL A 132 -27.24 -10.42 -9.11
N ASP A 133 -26.18 -10.86 -8.44
CA ASP A 133 -26.17 -11.40 -7.08
C ASP A 133 -26.42 -10.30 -6.02
N ASP A 134 -26.95 -10.70 -4.87
CA ASP A 134 -27.04 -9.82 -3.70
C ASP A 134 -25.66 -9.69 -3.04
N ILE A 135 -25.14 -8.47 -2.96
CA ILE A 135 -23.83 -8.17 -2.39
C ILE A 135 -23.93 -7.57 -0.98
N THR A 136 -25.12 -7.50 -0.38
CA THR A 136 -25.36 -6.85 0.92
C THR A 136 -24.52 -7.44 2.05
N GLU A 137 -24.30 -8.75 2.01
CA GLU A 137 -23.49 -9.52 2.99
C GLU A 137 -22.06 -9.79 2.49
N MET A 138 -21.63 -9.10 1.43
CA MET A 138 -20.28 -9.19 0.90
C MET A 138 -19.46 -7.97 1.30
N ALA A 139 -18.14 -8.12 1.40
CA ALA A 139 -17.24 -7.00 1.64
C ALA A 139 -17.36 -5.94 0.53
N ILE A 140 -17.58 -6.38 -0.72
CA ILE A 140 -17.78 -5.48 -1.87
C ILE A 140 -19.05 -4.62 -1.76
N GLY A 141 -20.05 -5.05 -0.97
CA GLY A 141 -21.23 -4.26 -0.62
C GLY A 141 -20.98 -3.18 0.44
N HIS A 142 -19.74 -3.08 0.93
CA HIS A 142 -19.31 -2.15 1.98
C HIS A 142 -18.18 -1.22 1.53
N LEU A 143 -17.74 -1.27 0.26
CA LEU A 143 -16.67 -0.40 -0.28
C LEU A 143 -16.89 1.08 0.04
N SER A 144 -18.06 1.60 -0.34
CA SER A 144 -18.49 2.98 -0.08
C SER A 144 -19.10 3.19 1.32
N LYS A 145 -19.20 2.14 2.14
CA LYS A 145 -19.69 2.21 3.53
C LYS A 145 -18.56 2.39 4.55
N GLY A 146 -17.37 2.74 4.11
CA GLY A 146 -16.24 3.06 4.99
C GLY A 146 -14.94 2.37 4.61
N LEU A 147 -14.97 1.28 3.83
CA LEU A 147 -13.75 0.52 3.54
C LEU A 147 -12.74 1.30 2.69
N LEU A 148 -13.17 1.94 1.59
CA LEU A 148 -12.28 2.76 0.77
C LEU A 148 -11.92 4.08 1.45
N TYR A 149 -12.86 4.65 2.22
CA TYR A 149 -12.58 5.83 3.02
C TYR A 149 -11.50 5.56 4.07
N ALA A 150 -11.61 4.44 4.80
CA ALA A 150 -10.63 4.03 5.81
C ALA A 150 -9.25 3.85 5.20
N HIS A 151 -9.14 3.17 4.06
CA HIS A 151 -7.89 3.04 3.31
C HIS A 151 -7.33 4.43 2.96
N GLY A 152 -8.12 5.34 2.37
CA GLY A 152 -7.62 6.66 1.99
C GLY A 152 -7.08 7.48 3.18
N ILE A 153 -7.74 7.43 4.34
CA ILE A 153 -7.25 8.11 5.54
C ILE A 153 -6.17 7.33 6.31
N ASP A 154 -5.96 6.05 6.00
CA ASP A 154 -4.77 5.31 6.40
C ASP A 154 -3.56 5.92 5.67
N GLU A 155 -3.67 6.15 4.36
CA GLU A 155 -2.57 6.70 3.56
C GLU A 155 -2.20 8.16 3.84
N GLY A 156 -3.19 9.06 3.83
CA GLY A 156 -2.97 10.51 3.98
C GLY A 156 -3.52 11.12 5.25
N GLY A 157 -3.82 10.30 6.26
CA GLY A 157 -4.18 10.75 7.61
C GLY A 157 -5.53 11.45 7.75
N GLN A 158 -5.62 12.38 8.69
CA GLN A 158 -6.74 13.28 8.95
C GLN A 158 -6.19 14.65 9.43
N PRO A 159 -5.71 15.52 8.52
CA PRO A 159 -5.10 16.82 8.85
C PRO A 159 -5.99 17.70 9.72
N GLU A 160 -7.31 17.66 9.49
CA GLU A 160 -8.31 18.42 10.24
C GLU A 160 -8.28 18.09 11.75
N LEU A 161 -7.87 16.86 12.09
CA LEU A 161 -7.75 16.35 13.46
C LEU A 161 -6.29 16.35 13.95
N GLY A 162 -5.35 16.80 13.13
CA GLY A 162 -3.91 16.75 13.41
C GLY A 162 -3.37 15.32 13.54
N ILE A 163 -3.92 14.37 12.78
CA ILE A 163 -3.48 12.97 12.76
C ILE A 163 -2.86 12.69 11.38
N GLY A 164 -1.58 12.31 11.34
CA GLY A 164 -0.90 11.88 10.12
C GLY A 164 -1.22 10.43 9.74
N GLY A 165 -1.16 10.11 8.44
CA GLY A 165 -1.24 8.74 7.94
C GLY A 165 0.15 8.18 7.64
N HIS A 166 0.21 7.22 6.72
CA HIS A 166 1.47 6.66 6.22
C HIS A 166 2.38 7.75 5.63
N ASP A 167 1.82 8.73 4.94
CA ASP A 167 2.55 9.88 4.40
C ASP A 167 3.44 10.56 5.46
N VAL A 168 2.84 10.98 6.58
CA VAL A 168 3.52 11.63 7.69
C VAL A 168 4.49 10.66 8.37
N MET A 169 4.12 9.38 8.51
CA MET A 169 5.02 8.35 9.07
C MET A 169 6.32 8.25 8.25
N TRP A 170 6.26 8.28 6.92
CA TRP A 170 7.45 8.30 6.05
C TRP A 170 8.32 9.54 6.26
N PHE A 171 7.71 10.73 6.34
CA PHE A 171 8.44 11.97 6.59
C PHE A 171 9.11 11.98 7.97
N VAL A 172 8.41 11.49 9.01
CA VAL A 172 8.99 11.36 10.36
C VAL A 172 10.15 10.36 10.37
N ALA A 173 9.98 9.18 9.76
CA ALA A 173 11.05 8.19 9.67
C ALA A 173 12.29 8.73 8.93
N ARG A 174 12.09 9.45 7.84
CA ARG A 174 13.15 10.13 7.08
C ARG A 174 13.90 11.15 7.94
N ASP A 175 13.18 12.03 8.62
CA ASP A 175 13.77 13.11 9.42
C ASP A 175 14.45 12.58 10.70
N LEU A 176 14.00 11.45 11.23
CA LEU A 176 14.71 10.71 12.28
C LEU A 176 16.01 10.10 11.78
N ALA A 177 16.04 9.50 10.59
CA ALA A 177 17.26 8.88 10.06
C ALA A 177 18.34 9.92 9.70
N PHE A 178 17.95 11.04 9.08
CA PHE A 178 18.90 12.01 8.51
C PHE A 178 18.98 13.35 9.23
N GLY A 179 17.93 13.74 9.94
CA GLY A 179 17.71 15.11 10.40
C GLY A 179 16.80 15.88 9.46
N ALA A 180 15.90 16.66 10.05
CA ALA A 180 14.98 17.49 9.29
C ALA A 180 15.76 18.43 8.34
N GLY A 181 15.36 18.43 7.07
CA GLY A 181 15.98 19.27 6.04
C GLY A 181 17.41 18.87 5.64
N ALA A 182 17.84 17.62 5.86
CA ALA A 182 19.17 17.15 5.46
C ALA A 182 19.42 17.27 3.95
N TYR A 183 18.36 17.12 3.14
CA TYR A 183 18.37 17.38 1.70
C TYR A 183 17.06 18.08 1.28
N PRO A 184 17.03 18.77 0.12
CA PRO A 184 15.79 19.32 -0.43
C PRO A 184 14.76 18.23 -0.72
N ASP A 185 13.49 18.56 -0.59
CA ASP A 185 12.40 17.68 -1.03
C ASP A 185 12.38 17.56 -2.56
N VAL A 186 12.04 16.35 -3.03
CA VAL A 186 11.86 16.04 -4.46
C VAL A 186 10.44 15.58 -4.72
N ASP A 187 9.92 15.80 -5.91
CA ASP A 187 8.63 15.25 -6.32
C ASP A 187 8.79 13.82 -6.86
N PRO A 188 7.77 12.95 -6.68
CA PRO A 188 7.76 11.65 -7.33
C PRO A 188 7.92 11.82 -8.84
N PRO A 189 8.70 10.96 -9.51
CA PRO A 189 8.79 10.98 -10.96
C PRO A 189 7.41 10.76 -11.58
N ASP A 190 7.23 11.23 -12.82
CA ASP A 190 6.01 10.96 -13.57
C ASP A 190 5.74 9.46 -13.63
N ASN A 191 4.47 9.08 -13.45
CA ASN A 191 4.08 7.68 -13.47
C ASN A 191 4.45 7.05 -14.82
N ILE A 192 5.21 5.95 -14.78
CA ILE A 192 5.41 5.10 -15.95
C ILE A 192 4.08 4.39 -16.20
N ALA A 193 3.24 5.01 -17.03
CA ALA A 193 1.93 4.50 -17.38
C ALA A 193 2.07 3.25 -18.26
N ARG A 194 1.09 2.35 -18.15
CA ARG A 194 0.91 1.26 -19.11
C ARG A 194 0.68 1.83 -20.52
N PRO A 195 1.18 1.19 -21.59
CA PRO A 195 0.92 1.61 -22.97
C PRO A 195 -0.58 1.70 -23.28
N GLU A 196 -1.36 0.80 -22.70
CA GLU A 196 -2.82 0.70 -22.82
C GLU A 196 -3.61 1.54 -21.80
N ALA A 197 -2.95 2.47 -21.08
CA ALA A 197 -3.64 3.38 -20.17
C ALA A 197 -4.71 4.20 -20.90
N GLY A 198 -5.93 4.23 -20.36
CA GLY A 198 -7.07 4.92 -20.96
C GLY A 198 -7.87 4.08 -21.98
N MET A 199 -7.45 2.85 -22.27
CA MET A 199 -8.26 1.91 -23.05
C MET A 199 -9.35 1.25 -22.20
N ARG A 200 -10.49 0.95 -22.83
CA ARG A 200 -11.55 0.13 -22.24
C ARG A 200 -11.25 -1.35 -22.50
N PHE A 201 -11.11 -2.14 -21.43
CA PHE A 201 -10.95 -3.60 -21.48
C PHE A 201 -12.28 -4.33 -21.32
N LEU A 202 -13.25 -3.70 -20.67
CA LEU A 202 -14.56 -4.27 -20.33
C LEU A 202 -15.69 -3.41 -20.90
N PRO A 203 -15.77 -3.23 -22.24
CA PRO A 203 -16.80 -2.39 -22.86
C PRO A 203 -18.24 -2.84 -22.56
N GLU A 204 -18.43 -4.09 -22.10
CA GLU A 204 -19.73 -4.67 -21.76
C GLU A 204 -20.31 -4.13 -20.44
N VAL A 205 -19.52 -3.46 -19.59
CA VAL A 205 -19.97 -2.83 -18.33
C VAL A 205 -19.83 -1.29 -18.38
N PRO A 206 -20.54 -0.54 -17.52
CA PRO A 206 -20.36 0.92 -17.45
C PRO A 206 -18.91 1.31 -17.14
N ALA A 207 -18.48 2.44 -17.70
CA ALA A 207 -17.09 2.92 -17.53
C ALA A 207 -16.69 3.11 -16.07
N ALA A 208 -17.61 3.57 -15.21
CA ALA A 208 -17.37 3.74 -13.78
C ALA A 208 -17.12 2.40 -13.07
N VAL A 209 -17.86 1.34 -13.45
CA VAL A 209 -17.67 -0.01 -12.88
C VAL A 209 -16.32 -0.57 -13.31
N GLU A 210 -15.97 -0.47 -14.59
CA GLU A 210 -14.64 -0.87 -15.07
C GLU A 210 -13.52 -0.09 -14.37
N GLY A 211 -13.70 1.23 -14.18
CA GLY A 211 -12.78 2.08 -13.45
C GLY A 211 -12.53 1.60 -12.02
N LEU A 212 -13.59 1.24 -11.29
CA LEU A 212 -13.48 0.69 -9.92
C LEU A 212 -12.77 -0.67 -9.91
N LEU A 213 -13.13 -1.60 -10.81
CA LEU A 213 -12.47 -2.91 -10.91
C LEU A 213 -10.97 -2.77 -11.18
N SER A 214 -10.62 -1.90 -12.15
CA SER A 214 -9.24 -1.58 -12.48
C SER A 214 -8.51 -0.94 -11.30
N LEU A 215 -9.15 0.01 -10.61
CA LEU A 215 -8.58 0.65 -9.42
C LEU A 215 -8.22 -0.38 -8.34
N LEU A 216 -9.16 -1.23 -7.93
CA LEU A 216 -8.94 -2.24 -6.88
C LEU A 216 -7.79 -3.19 -7.24
N ALA A 217 -7.71 -3.60 -8.50
CA ALA A 217 -6.62 -4.46 -8.97
C ALA A 217 -5.26 -3.73 -8.98
N ASN A 218 -5.22 -2.46 -9.42
CA ASN A 218 -4.00 -1.66 -9.36
C ASN A 218 -3.57 -1.40 -7.91
N LEU A 219 -4.49 -1.10 -7.00
CA LEU A 219 -4.19 -0.91 -5.57
C LEU A 219 -3.53 -2.16 -5.00
N LEU A 220 -4.07 -3.36 -5.25
CA LEU A 220 -3.45 -4.59 -4.73
C LEU A 220 -2.01 -4.78 -5.18
N ILE A 221 -1.70 -4.43 -6.43
CA ILE A 221 -0.35 -4.46 -6.97
C ILE A 221 0.55 -3.40 -6.31
N ILE A 222 0.00 -2.22 -6.00
CA ILE A 222 0.71 -1.18 -5.26
C ILE A 222 1.07 -1.67 -3.86
N GLU A 223 0.14 -2.29 -3.13
CA GLU A 223 0.41 -2.78 -1.76
C GLU A 223 1.51 -3.84 -1.74
N PHE A 224 1.49 -4.76 -2.69
CA PHE A 224 2.58 -5.73 -2.84
C PHE A 224 3.93 -5.06 -3.12
N ARG A 225 3.95 -3.98 -3.91
CA ARG A 225 5.19 -3.26 -4.25
C ARG A 225 5.73 -2.52 -3.04
N ALA A 226 4.82 -1.93 -2.26
CA ALA A 226 5.08 -1.20 -1.04
C ALA A 226 5.77 -2.10 -0.02
N GLU A 227 5.22 -3.29 0.27
CA GLU A 227 5.77 -4.25 1.22
C GLU A 227 7.25 -4.62 0.95
N LEU A 228 7.61 -4.88 -0.31
CA LEU A 228 9.00 -5.16 -0.69
C LEU A 228 9.91 -3.95 -0.48
N GLY A 229 9.40 -2.72 -0.68
CA GLY A 229 10.12 -1.49 -0.37
C GLY A 229 10.30 -1.28 1.13
N PHE A 230 9.30 -1.65 1.92
CA PHE A 230 9.30 -1.47 3.38
C PHE A 230 10.33 -2.38 4.05
N ALA A 231 10.36 -3.66 3.67
CA ALA A 231 11.37 -4.59 4.15
C ALA A 231 12.81 -4.13 3.80
N ALA A 232 13.03 -3.66 2.57
CA ALA A 232 14.32 -3.13 2.14
C ALA A 232 14.73 -1.88 2.95
N THR A 233 13.80 -0.96 3.17
CA THR A 233 14.02 0.25 3.99
C THR A 233 14.41 -0.11 5.41
N GLN A 234 13.68 -1.01 6.06
CA GLN A 234 14.03 -1.48 7.41
C GLN A 234 15.42 -2.11 7.46
N ALA A 235 15.78 -2.91 6.45
CA ALA A 235 17.11 -3.54 6.36
C ALA A 235 18.24 -2.51 6.21
N VAL A 236 18.01 -1.42 5.47
CA VAL A 236 18.97 -0.31 5.35
C VAL A 236 19.06 0.47 6.66
N LEU A 237 17.92 0.88 7.22
CA LEU A 237 17.86 1.63 8.47
C LEU A 237 18.56 0.87 9.60
N ARG A 238 18.30 -0.43 9.77
CA ARG A 238 18.92 -1.27 10.82
C ARG A 238 20.36 -1.73 10.54
N THR A 239 21.01 -1.22 9.49
CA THR A 239 22.41 -1.58 9.20
C THR A 239 23.34 -0.97 10.28
N PRO A 240 24.11 -1.77 11.06
CA PRO A 240 24.78 -1.30 12.27
C PRO A 240 25.80 -0.18 12.09
N ASP A 241 26.52 -0.17 10.97
CA ASP A 241 27.56 0.82 10.67
C ASP A 241 27.03 2.06 9.92
N LEU A 242 25.73 2.14 9.66
CA LEU A 242 25.07 3.31 9.09
C LEU A 242 24.39 4.14 10.18
N PHE A 243 24.18 5.43 9.92
CA PHE A 243 23.48 6.36 10.82
C PHE A 243 24.07 6.38 12.24
N VAL A 244 25.39 6.24 12.39
CA VAL A 244 26.05 6.02 13.69
C VAL A 244 25.75 7.15 14.69
N ASP A 245 25.70 8.40 14.22
CA ASP A 245 25.39 9.57 15.05
C ASP A 245 23.89 9.71 15.40
N ARG A 246 23.03 8.88 14.79
CA ARG A 246 21.56 8.89 14.92
C ARG A 246 21.00 7.48 15.08
N ARG A 247 21.77 6.62 15.76
CA ARG A 247 21.53 5.16 15.68
C ARG A 247 20.20 4.76 16.32
N ALA A 248 19.81 5.44 17.40
CA ALA A 248 18.52 5.22 18.06
C ALA A 248 17.35 5.76 17.23
N GLU A 249 17.52 6.93 16.61
CA GLU A 249 16.51 7.55 15.75
C GLU A 249 16.29 6.73 14.47
N ALA A 250 17.36 6.20 13.89
CA ALA A 250 17.25 5.31 12.73
C ALA A 250 16.63 3.94 13.10
N GLU A 251 16.74 3.48 14.35
CA GLU A 251 15.96 2.33 14.83
C GLU A 251 14.47 2.68 14.97
N GLU A 252 14.13 3.82 15.59
CA GLU A 252 12.72 4.27 15.68
C GLU A 252 12.12 4.50 14.28
N ALA A 253 12.90 5.02 13.33
CA ALA A 253 12.49 5.12 11.93
C ALA A 253 12.16 3.74 11.33
N ALA A 254 12.97 2.71 11.64
CA ALA A 254 12.70 1.34 11.19
C ALA A 254 11.45 0.74 11.87
N GLU A 255 11.20 1.09 13.14
CA GLU A 255 9.96 0.73 13.84
C GLU A 255 8.73 1.40 13.24
N ILE A 256 8.80 2.68 12.88
CA ILE A 256 7.71 3.39 12.18
C ILE A 256 7.38 2.68 10.86
N VAL A 257 8.38 2.34 10.04
CA VAL A 257 8.16 1.58 8.81
C VAL A 257 7.55 0.20 9.11
N GLY A 258 7.91 -0.42 10.24
CA GLY A 258 7.29 -1.66 10.71
C GLY A 258 5.81 -1.50 11.08
N ARG A 259 5.43 -0.33 11.60
CA ARG A 259 4.03 0.01 11.91
C ARG A 259 3.21 0.22 10.62
N ILE A 260 3.77 0.93 9.64
CA ILE A 260 3.16 1.04 8.29
C ILE A 260 2.92 -0.36 7.71
N ARG A 261 3.91 -1.25 7.76
CA ARG A 261 3.75 -2.65 7.31
C ARG A 261 2.62 -3.40 8.01
N ALA A 262 2.41 -3.15 9.31
CA ALA A 262 1.31 -3.76 10.05
C ALA A 262 -0.04 -3.17 9.62
N ASP A 263 -0.09 -1.87 9.30
CA ASP A 263 -1.27 -1.20 8.79
C ASP A 263 -1.67 -1.74 7.40
N GLU A 264 -0.70 -1.98 6.52
CA GLU A 264 -0.92 -2.53 5.17
C GLU A 264 -1.51 -3.93 5.12
N GLU A 265 -1.34 -4.74 6.18
CA GLU A 265 -1.85 -6.11 6.19
C GLU A 265 -3.37 -6.12 5.93
N ILE A 266 -4.08 -5.13 6.49
CA ILE A 266 -5.52 -5.01 6.32
C ILE A 266 -5.89 -4.58 4.90
N HIS A 267 -5.08 -3.75 4.25
CA HIS A 267 -5.32 -3.30 2.88
C HIS A 267 -5.14 -4.45 1.90
N VAL A 268 -4.01 -5.15 1.97
CA VAL A 268 -3.75 -6.35 1.16
C VAL A 268 -4.85 -7.38 1.34
N ARG A 269 -5.16 -7.73 2.60
CA ARG A 269 -6.16 -8.75 2.91
C ARG A 269 -7.54 -8.35 2.40
N SER A 270 -7.93 -7.08 2.57
CA SER A 270 -9.21 -6.58 2.10
C SER A 270 -9.34 -6.58 0.59
N LEU A 271 -8.33 -6.10 -0.14
CA LEU A 271 -8.32 -6.09 -1.61
C LEU A 271 -8.40 -7.50 -2.21
N ARG A 272 -7.73 -8.47 -1.58
CA ARG A 272 -7.83 -9.90 -1.98
C ARG A 272 -9.23 -10.47 -1.75
N VAL A 273 -9.90 -10.09 -0.66
CA VAL A 273 -11.31 -10.44 -0.43
C VAL A 273 -12.20 -9.78 -1.47
N TYR A 274 -12.04 -8.47 -1.73
CA TYR A 274 -12.87 -7.75 -2.69
C TYR A 274 -12.77 -8.36 -4.08
N LEU A 275 -11.55 -8.57 -4.58
CA LEU A 275 -11.33 -9.16 -5.90
C LEU A 275 -11.79 -10.62 -5.95
N GLY A 276 -11.63 -11.38 -4.86
CA GLY A 276 -12.19 -12.73 -4.73
C GLY A 276 -13.71 -12.75 -4.83
N GLU A 277 -14.40 -11.87 -4.10
CA GLU A 277 -15.87 -11.73 -4.19
C GLU A 277 -16.32 -11.24 -5.57
N LEU A 278 -15.65 -10.23 -6.14
CA LEU A 278 -15.93 -9.75 -7.49
C LEU A 278 -15.76 -10.86 -8.53
N ALA A 279 -14.84 -11.81 -8.33
CA ALA A 279 -14.67 -12.95 -9.23
C ALA A 279 -15.86 -13.93 -9.18
N GLN A 280 -16.56 -14.02 -8.05
CA GLN A 280 -17.64 -14.98 -7.83
C GLN A 280 -19.03 -14.49 -8.25
N VAL A 281 -19.21 -13.19 -8.46
CA VAL A 281 -20.51 -12.62 -8.85
C VAL A 281 -20.66 -12.54 -10.37
N ARG A 282 -21.90 -12.34 -10.83
CA ARG A 282 -22.22 -12.03 -12.22
C ARG A 282 -22.54 -10.55 -12.38
N PHE A 283 -21.90 -9.91 -13.34
CA PHE A 283 -22.18 -8.53 -13.70
C PHE A 283 -23.29 -8.47 -14.75
N ARG A 284 -24.14 -7.45 -14.65
CA ARG A 284 -25.10 -7.09 -15.69
C ARG A 284 -24.37 -6.37 -16.81
N THR A 285 -24.55 -6.82 -18.03
CA THR A 285 -23.97 -6.16 -19.21
C THR A 285 -24.91 -5.08 -19.73
N ILE A 286 -24.36 -4.08 -20.41
CA ILE A 286 -25.11 -2.94 -20.96
C ILE A 286 -26.16 -3.34 -22.02
N ASP A 287 -26.00 -4.50 -22.64
CA ASP A 287 -26.92 -5.07 -23.63
C ASP A 287 -28.04 -5.93 -23.01
N GLY A 288 -28.13 -5.98 -21.67
CA GLY A 288 -29.16 -6.71 -20.94
C GLY A 288 -28.81 -8.17 -20.62
N GLY A 289 -27.59 -8.62 -20.96
CA GLY A 289 -27.05 -9.91 -20.58
C GLY A 289 -26.40 -9.94 -19.19
N SER A 290 -25.57 -10.97 -18.97
CA SER A 290 -24.67 -11.03 -17.81
C SER A 290 -23.36 -11.74 -18.14
N ILE A 291 -22.29 -11.35 -17.44
CA ILE A 291 -20.94 -11.90 -17.58
C ILE A 291 -20.40 -12.32 -16.21
N ALA A 292 -19.60 -13.37 -16.16
CA ALA A 292 -18.97 -13.79 -14.90
C ALA A 292 -17.88 -12.78 -14.50
N GLY A 293 -17.81 -12.45 -13.21
CA GLY A 293 -16.80 -11.54 -12.70
C GLY A 293 -15.37 -12.06 -12.88
N ALA A 294 -15.15 -13.38 -12.77
CA ALA A 294 -13.87 -14.02 -13.08
C ALA A 294 -13.40 -13.73 -14.53
N ASP A 295 -14.31 -13.70 -15.50
CA ASP A 295 -14.00 -13.36 -16.90
C ASP A 295 -13.62 -11.87 -17.05
N LEU A 296 -14.19 -10.98 -16.22
CA LEU A 296 -13.82 -9.57 -16.21
C LEU A 296 -12.45 -9.36 -15.57
N ILE A 297 -12.22 -9.95 -14.39
CA ILE A 297 -10.97 -9.77 -13.62
C ILE A 297 -9.76 -10.30 -14.39
N SER A 298 -9.87 -11.49 -14.97
CA SER A 298 -8.80 -12.11 -15.75
C SER A 298 -8.31 -11.23 -16.91
N ARG A 299 -9.20 -10.50 -17.59
CA ARG A 299 -8.85 -9.67 -18.76
C ARG A 299 -7.86 -8.54 -18.46
N PHE A 300 -7.86 -8.00 -17.24
CA PHE A 300 -6.90 -6.97 -16.85
C PHE A 300 -5.81 -7.48 -15.91
N TRP A 301 -6.07 -8.55 -15.13
CA TRP A 301 -5.13 -9.04 -14.13
C TRP A 301 -3.81 -9.52 -14.74
N ASP A 302 -3.85 -10.37 -15.77
CA ASP A 302 -2.63 -10.92 -16.36
C ASP A 302 -1.73 -9.85 -16.99
N GLY A 303 -2.34 -8.89 -17.69
CA GLY A 303 -1.64 -7.75 -18.27
C GLY A 303 -1.07 -6.82 -17.19
N LEU A 304 -1.83 -6.58 -16.12
CA LEU A 304 -1.39 -5.79 -14.98
C LEU A 304 -0.20 -6.45 -14.25
N VAL A 305 -0.28 -7.75 -13.96
CA VAL A 305 0.81 -8.51 -13.34
C VAL A 305 2.04 -8.47 -14.23
N ARG A 306 1.93 -8.78 -15.53
CA ARG A 306 3.09 -8.72 -16.44
C ARG A 306 3.73 -7.33 -16.45
N TRP A 307 2.93 -6.28 -16.55
CA TRP A 307 3.43 -4.91 -16.51
C TRP A 307 4.20 -4.61 -15.22
N ALA A 308 3.58 -4.91 -14.07
CA ALA A 308 4.11 -4.60 -12.75
C ALA A 308 5.36 -5.40 -12.37
N THR A 309 5.56 -6.57 -12.99
CA THR A 309 6.59 -7.55 -12.60
C THR A 309 7.75 -7.62 -13.58
N VAL A 310 7.50 -7.34 -14.87
CA VAL A 310 8.51 -7.48 -15.93
C VAL A 310 8.91 -6.13 -16.49
N GLU A 311 7.93 -5.33 -16.91
CA GLU A 311 8.17 -4.18 -17.79
C GLU A 311 8.50 -2.93 -16.98
N GLN A 312 7.64 -2.58 -16.03
CA GLN A 312 7.79 -1.40 -15.20
C GLN A 312 9.05 -1.44 -14.31
N PRO A 313 9.41 -2.55 -13.62
CA PRO A 313 10.61 -2.59 -12.79
C PRO A 313 11.88 -2.30 -13.57
N ARG A 314 12.00 -2.82 -14.81
CA ARG A 314 13.14 -2.56 -15.68
C ARG A 314 13.24 -1.07 -16.04
N LEU A 315 12.14 -0.47 -16.48
CA LEU A 315 12.09 0.95 -16.83
C LEU A 315 12.41 1.85 -15.63
N ALA A 316 11.85 1.53 -14.46
CA ALA A 316 12.14 2.24 -13.22
C ALA A 316 13.62 2.11 -12.82
N ALA A 317 14.19 0.90 -12.93
CA ALA A 317 15.60 0.68 -12.63
C ALA A 317 16.54 1.43 -13.59
N GLU A 318 16.20 1.54 -14.87
CA GLU A 318 16.95 2.34 -15.85
C GLU A 318 16.93 3.82 -15.50
N GLN A 319 15.77 4.37 -15.14
CA GLN A 319 15.65 5.76 -14.69
C GLN A 319 16.46 6.02 -13.40
N GLN A 320 16.35 5.12 -12.41
CA GLN A 320 17.09 5.23 -11.15
C GLN A 320 18.60 5.11 -11.37
N ARG A 321 19.03 4.27 -12.32
CA ARG A 321 20.45 4.09 -12.64
C ARG A 321 21.06 5.41 -13.08
N THR A 322 20.43 6.11 -14.02
CA THR A 322 20.91 7.41 -14.50
C THR A 322 21.09 8.41 -13.36
N LEU A 323 20.10 8.53 -12.47
CA LEU A 323 20.16 9.47 -11.33
C LEU A 323 21.26 9.12 -10.33
N ILE A 324 21.42 7.82 -10.02
CA ILE A 324 22.49 7.33 -9.13
C ILE A 324 23.85 7.53 -9.79
N GLU A 325 23.93 7.34 -11.11
CA GLU A 325 25.16 7.50 -11.87
C GLU A 325 25.65 8.94 -11.83
N GLU A 326 24.75 9.90 -12.06
CA GLU A 326 25.01 11.34 -11.96
C GLU A 326 25.40 11.78 -10.54
N ARG A 327 24.81 11.18 -9.50
CA ARG A 327 25.22 11.44 -8.10
C ARG A 327 26.63 10.94 -7.82
N ILE A 328 26.94 9.70 -8.19
CA ILE A 328 28.28 9.13 -8.00
C ILE A 328 29.33 9.93 -8.78
N ALA A 329 29.03 10.37 -10.00
CA ALA A 329 29.96 11.12 -10.84
C ALA A 329 30.41 12.46 -10.23
N ARG A 330 29.59 13.05 -9.34
CA ARG A 330 29.92 14.28 -8.60
C ARG A 330 30.84 14.05 -7.40
N HIS A 331 31.09 12.80 -7.00
CA HIS A 331 31.93 12.47 -5.86
C HIS A 331 33.43 12.40 -6.25
N PRO A 332 34.37 12.89 -5.42
CA PRO A 332 35.81 12.82 -5.72
C PRO A 332 36.33 11.40 -6.03
N ASP A 333 35.79 10.40 -5.34
CA ASP A 333 36.12 8.97 -5.52
C ASP A 333 35.17 8.21 -6.47
N ALA A 334 34.55 8.90 -7.44
CA ALA A 334 33.50 8.34 -8.31
C ALA A 334 33.81 6.94 -8.88
N GLY A 335 35.03 6.72 -9.38
CA GLY A 335 35.43 5.43 -9.97
C GLY A 335 35.41 4.27 -8.97
N ARG A 336 35.86 4.50 -7.73
CA ARG A 336 35.84 3.48 -6.67
C ARG A 336 34.42 3.17 -6.23
N ILE A 337 33.60 4.22 -6.06
CA ILE A 337 32.21 4.07 -5.63
C ILE A 337 31.38 3.35 -6.70
N ARG A 338 31.56 3.68 -7.99
CA ARG A 338 30.92 2.96 -9.10
C ARG A 338 31.25 1.47 -9.04
N ALA A 339 32.53 1.12 -8.93
CA ALA A 339 32.95 -0.27 -8.88
C ALA A 339 32.34 -1.01 -7.67
N ALA A 340 32.28 -0.38 -6.49
CA ALA A 340 31.66 -0.96 -5.30
C ALA A 340 30.13 -1.10 -5.46
N PHE A 341 29.47 -0.13 -6.06
CA PHE A 341 28.03 -0.14 -6.32
C PHE A 341 27.64 -1.25 -7.31
N ASP A 342 28.38 -1.39 -8.40
CA ASP A 342 28.12 -2.42 -9.40
C ASP A 342 28.44 -3.82 -8.86
N ALA A 343 29.44 -3.97 -8.00
CA ALA A 343 29.76 -5.23 -7.33
C ALA A 343 28.73 -5.65 -6.26
N ALA A 344 27.89 -4.72 -5.80
CA ALA A 344 26.84 -4.95 -4.80
C ALA A 344 25.45 -5.25 -5.43
N ALA A 345 25.40 -5.41 -6.76
CA ALA A 345 24.18 -5.64 -7.53
C ALA A 345 23.60 -7.05 -7.36
#